data_AF-A0A9N9L685-F1
#
_entry.id   AF-A0A9N9L685-F1
#
_cell.length_a   1.000
_cell.length_b   1.000
_cell.length_c   1.000
_cell.angle_alpha   90.00
_cell.angle_beta   90.00
_cell.angle_gamma   90.00
#
_symmetry.space_group_name_H-M   'P 1'
#
loop_
_entity.id
_entity.type
_entity.pdbx_description
1 polymer ?
#
loop_
_entity_poly.entity_id
_entity_poly.type
_entity_poly.pdbx_seq_one_letter_code
_entity_poly.pdbx_strand_id
1 'polypeptide(L)'
;MPLKLGLLITLLAIFYQTILHKVLFLQLGIGRTVQRIEDFPFTCRRVFHPLLESCEDLVVDELGRRVYAVCSDKRTRMGWMAGPATPTSTPPPAQKRPHLHPQHRHPRCKRSLQRPPPPHPHSQFPKTYQSASYNQEIDVHAISLYVPPKGDEPVKLRLMINNHRPPIFIDGDGDVAKYGADSRIEVFELRRGSEELEFVRTIWSPEVVFTPNNLWI
;
A
#
# COMPACT_ATOMS: atom_id res chain seq x y z
N MET A 1 -54.75 4.66 15.09
CA MET A 1 -54.06 5.33 13.97
C MET A 1 -52.68 5.92 14.32
N PRO A 2 -52.41 6.55 15.48
CA PRO A 2 -51.11 7.21 15.72
C PRO A 2 -49.92 6.24 15.83
N LEU A 3 -50.15 5.04 16.37
CA LEU A 3 -49.09 4.02 16.52
C LEU A 3 -48.53 3.53 15.17
N LYS A 4 -49.37 3.42 14.14
CA LYS A 4 -48.96 2.99 12.79
C LYS A 4 -48.10 4.05 12.10
N LEU A 5 -48.44 5.33 12.30
CA LEU A 5 -47.67 6.45 11.77
C LEU A 5 -46.32 6.57 12.47
N GLY A 6 -46.30 6.42 13.80
CA GLY A 6 -45.05 6.39 14.58
C GLY A 6 -44.11 5.28 14.13
N LEU A 7 -44.64 4.06 13.93
CA LEU A 7 -43.85 2.92 13.44
C LEU A 7 -43.22 3.21 12.06
N LEU A 8 -44.00 3.77 11.13
CA LEU A 8 -43.52 4.09 9.78
C LEU A 8 -42.39 5.12 9.81
N ILE A 9 -42.55 6.19 10.59
CA ILE A 9 -41.53 7.24 10.73
C ILE A 9 -40.23 6.64 11.30
N THR A 10 -40.34 5.80 12.33
CA THR A 10 -39.18 5.12 12.92
C THR A 10 -38.47 4.22 11.90
N LEU A 11 -39.20 3.44 11.10
CA LEU A 11 -38.61 2.59 10.06
C LEU A 11 -37.91 3.41 8.97
N LEU A 12 -38.52 4.51 8.52
CA LEU A 12 -37.91 5.42 7.55
C LEU A 12 -36.65 6.10 8.10
N ALA A 13 -36.66 6.51 9.37
CA ALA A 13 -35.49 7.09 10.02
C ALA A 13 -34.33 6.08 10.11
N ILE A 14 -34.62 4.83 10.50
CA ILE A 14 -33.64 3.74 10.52
C ILE A 14 -33.10 3.50 9.11
N PHE A 15 -33.96 3.38 8.10
CA PHE A 15 -33.55 3.19 6.70
C PHE A 15 -32.66 4.34 6.20
N TYR A 16 -33.03 5.58 6.51
CA TYR A 16 -32.26 6.76 6.13
C TYR A 16 -30.85 6.73 6.73
N GLN A 17 -30.74 6.52 8.05
CA GLN A 17 -29.45 6.56 8.75
C GLN A 17 -28.55 5.36 8.43
N THR A 18 -29.13 4.17 8.26
CA THR A 18 -28.35 2.94 8.09
C THR A 18 -27.96 2.67 6.65
N ILE A 19 -28.80 3.05 5.68
CA ILE A 19 -28.62 2.71 4.27
C ILE A 19 -28.53 3.98 3.41
N LEU A 20 -29.62 4.75 3.31
CA LEU A 20 -29.75 5.78 2.27
C LEU A 20 -28.69 6.88 2.38
N HIS A 21 -28.45 7.40 3.57
CA HIS A 21 -27.43 8.43 3.81
C HIS A 21 -26.03 7.93 3.44
N LYS A 22 -25.69 6.68 3.80
CA LYS A 22 -24.38 6.10 3.49
C LYS A 22 -24.18 5.94 1.98
N VAL A 23 -25.19 5.46 1.26
CA VAL A 23 -25.12 5.32 -0.20
C VAL A 23 -24.96 6.68 -0.88
N LEU A 24 -25.80 7.66 -0.54
CA LEU A 24 -25.81 8.97 -1.20
C LEU A 24 -24.52 9.77 -0.94
N PHE A 25 -24.07 9.85 0.30
CA PHE A 25 -22.98 10.76 0.66
C PHE A 25 -21.60 10.09 0.74
N LEU A 26 -21.51 8.80 1.07
CA LEU A 26 -20.22 8.10 1.18
C LEU A 26 -19.84 7.36 -0.10
N GLN A 27 -20.77 6.61 -0.71
CA GLN A 27 -20.51 5.83 -1.92
C GLN A 27 -20.60 6.68 -3.20
N LEU A 28 -21.71 7.40 -3.38
CA LEU A 28 -21.89 8.26 -4.56
C LEU A 28 -21.15 9.61 -4.42
N GLY A 29 -20.82 10.01 -3.19
CA GLY A 29 -20.06 11.23 -2.94
C GLY A 29 -20.83 12.51 -3.28
N ILE A 30 -22.17 12.50 -3.16
CA ILE A 30 -23.00 13.68 -3.43
C ILE A 30 -22.56 14.85 -2.55
N GLY A 31 -22.32 16.01 -3.16
CA GLY A 31 -21.86 17.21 -2.47
C GLY A 31 -20.34 17.32 -2.31
N ARG A 32 -19.55 16.33 -2.75
CA ARG A 32 -18.09 16.48 -2.83
C ARG A 32 -17.72 17.39 -4.00
N THR A 33 -16.95 18.44 -3.73
CA THR A 33 -16.35 19.29 -4.75
C THR A 33 -14.90 18.91 -4.96
N VAL A 34 -14.50 18.61 -6.19
CA VAL A 34 -13.09 18.40 -6.54
C VAL A 34 -12.49 19.76 -6.85
N GLN A 35 -11.56 20.22 -6.00
CA GLN A 35 -10.79 21.42 -6.28
C GLN A 35 -9.78 21.14 -7.40
N ARG A 36 -9.62 22.11 -8.30
CA ARG A 36 -8.68 21.99 -9.40
C ARG A 36 -7.27 22.22 -8.91
N ILE A 37 -6.31 21.48 -9.46
CA ILE A 37 -4.91 21.64 -9.07
C ILE A 37 -4.36 23.00 -9.54
N GLU A 38 -4.95 23.54 -10.61
CA GLU A 38 -4.65 24.86 -11.16
C GLU A 38 -5.03 26.02 -10.23
N ASP A 39 -5.86 25.77 -9.20
CA ASP A 39 -6.25 26.78 -8.21
C ASP A 39 -5.09 27.09 -7.23
N PHE A 40 -4.03 26.29 -7.23
CA PHE A 40 -2.87 26.46 -6.36
C PHE A 40 -1.67 27.05 -7.12
N PRO A 41 -0.82 27.87 -6.47
CA PRO A 41 0.33 28.54 -7.10
C PRO A 41 1.53 27.59 -7.29
N PHE A 42 1.29 26.38 -7.80
CA PHE A 42 2.32 25.36 -8.00
C PHE A 42 2.38 24.91 -9.46
N THR A 43 3.59 24.72 -9.98
CA THR A 43 3.79 24.10 -11.28
C THR A 43 3.92 22.59 -11.10
N CYS A 44 2.85 21.86 -11.40
CA CYS A 44 2.84 20.41 -11.33
C CYS A 44 3.49 19.80 -12.57
N ARG A 45 4.34 18.79 -12.37
CA ARG A 45 4.80 17.90 -13.44
C ARG A 45 4.51 16.46 -13.07
N ARG A 46 4.05 15.68 -14.04
CA ARG A 46 3.87 14.24 -13.83
C ARG A 46 5.23 13.55 -13.77
N VAL A 47 5.44 12.74 -12.73
CA VAL A 47 6.62 11.89 -12.60
C VAL A 47 6.28 10.52 -13.20
N PHE A 48 6.94 10.16 -14.29
CA PHE A 48 6.77 8.86 -14.93
C PHE A 48 7.96 7.97 -14.58
N HIS A 49 7.69 6.85 -13.90
CA HIS A 49 8.68 5.82 -13.65
C HIS A 49 7.98 4.45 -13.57
N PRO A 50 8.55 3.37 -14.14
CA PRO A 50 7.94 2.03 -14.07
C PRO A 50 7.78 1.48 -12.64
N LEU A 51 8.55 2.02 -11.68
CA LEU A 51 8.43 1.65 -10.26
C LEU A 51 7.45 2.53 -9.48
N LEU A 52 6.92 3.59 -10.09
CA LEU A 52 5.93 4.49 -9.45
C LEU A 52 4.53 4.13 -9.93
N GLU A 53 4.18 2.86 -9.77
CA GLU A 53 2.82 2.37 -9.96
C GLU A 53 2.15 2.17 -8.62
N SER A 54 0.84 2.43 -8.56
CA SER A 54 0.00 2.15 -7.38
C SER A 54 0.59 2.59 -6.02
N CYS A 55 1.33 3.69 -5.98
CA CYS A 55 1.90 4.21 -4.74
C CYS A 55 0.80 4.71 -3.82
N GLU A 56 0.73 4.19 -2.60
CA GLU A 56 -0.28 4.58 -1.62
C GLU A 56 0.28 5.57 -0.59
N ASP A 57 1.53 5.38 -0.17
CA ASP A 57 2.14 6.19 0.87
C ASP A 57 3.57 6.66 0.54
N LEU A 58 3.97 7.77 1.16
CA LEU A 58 5.30 8.36 1.05
C LEU A 58 5.72 9.08 2.34
N VAL A 59 7.02 9.06 2.59
CA VAL A 59 7.66 9.77 3.71
C VAL A 59 8.82 10.62 3.21
N VAL A 60 9.04 11.76 3.87
CA VAL A 60 10.07 12.73 3.51
C VAL A 60 11.13 12.79 4.61
N ASP A 61 12.39 12.50 4.25
CA ASP A 61 13.55 12.84 5.09
C ASP A 61 14.01 14.26 4.73
N GLU A 62 13.57 15.24 5.52
CA GLU A 62 13.88 16.66 5.28
C GLU A 62 15.39 16.95 5.34
N LEU A 63 16.09 16.35 6.29
CA LEU A 63 17.54 16.54 6.47
C LEU A 63 18.32 15.90 5.31
N GLY A 64 17.93 14.69 4.90
CA GLY A 64 18.51 14.01 3.74
C GLY A 64 18.05 14.57 2.38
N ARG A 65 17.02 15.43 2.36
CA ARG A 65 16.32 15.92 1.16
C ARG A 65 15.93 14.79 0.21
N ARG A 66 15.35 13.72 0.76
CA ARG A 66 14.91 12.54 0.02
C ARG A 66 13.45 12.21 0.34
N VAL A 67 12.76 11.70 -0.66
CA VAL A 67 11.40 11.17 -0.53
C VAL A 67 11.49 9.67 -0.76
N TYR A 68 10.90 8.91 0.15
CA TYR A 68 10.73 7.47 0.02
C TYR A 68 9.25 7.21 -0.21
N ALA A 69 8.93 6.44 -1.24
CA ALA A 69 7.56 6.07 -1.57
C ALA A 69 7.47 4.56 -1.65
N VAL A 70 6.35 4.02 -1.19
CA VAL A 70 6.03 2.59 -1.33
C VAL A 70 5.06 2.43 -2.47
N CYS A 71 5.51 1.67 -3.46
CA CYS A 71 4.80 1.47 -4.71
C CYS A 71 4.84 -0.02 -5.05
N SER A 72 3.71 -0.53 -5.48
CA SER A 72 3.53 -1.91 -5.91
C SER A 72 3.01 -1.94 -7.34
N ASP A 73 3.15 -3.06 -8.04
CA ASP A 73 2.50 -3.18 -9.33
C ASP A 73 0.97 -3.16 -9.17
N LYS A 74 0.25 -2.67 -10.18
CA LYS A 74 -1.21 -2.57 -10.10
C LYS A 74 -1.89 -3.93 -9.85
N ARG A 75 -1.26 -5.03 -10.30
CA ARG A 75 -1.82 -6.38 -10.17
C ARG A 75 -1.69 -6.90 -8.76
N THR A 76 -0.55 -6.70 -8.09
CA THR A 76 -0.40 -7.04 -6.67
C THR A 76 -1.37 -6.26 -5.81
N ARG A 77 -1.50 -4.95 -6.04
CA ARG A 77 -2.48 -4.12 -5.33
C ARG A 77 -3.89 -4.69 -5.41
N MET A 78 -4.33 -5.14 -6.58
CA MET A 78 -5.64 -5.78 -6.75
C MET A 78 -5.75 -7.12 -6.00
N GLY A 79 -4.65 -7.86 -5.86
CA GLY A 79 -4.63 -9.17 -5.21
C GLY A 79 -4.77 -9.14 -3.68
N TRP A 80 -4.46 -8.02 -3.03
CA TRP A 80 -4.63 -7.86 -1.57
C TRP A 80 -5.64 -6.78 -1.15
N MET A 81 -6.23 -6.03 -2.08
CA MET A 81 -7.30 -5.07 -1.77
C MET A 81 -8.58 -5.79 -1.34
N ALA A 82 -8.95 -5.65 -0.06
CA ALA A 82 -10.27 -5.99 0.46
C ALA A 82 -11.31 -4.91 0.03
N GLY A 83 -11.60 -4.85 -1.26
CA GLY A 83 -12.71 -4.08 -1.84
C GLY A 83 -13.53 -4.99 -2.75
N PRO A 84 -14.65 -4.54 -3.35
CA PRO A 84 -15.44 -5.36 -4.26
C PRO A 84 -14.66 -5.55 -5.58
N ALA A 85 -13.65 -6.42 -5.54
CA ALA A 85 -13.07 -7.00 -6.72
C ALA A 85 -14.15 -7.87 -7.36
N THR A 86 -14.42 -7.58 -8.62
CA THR A 86 -15.33 -8.32 -9.50
C THR A 86 -15.15 -9.84 -9.38
N PRO A 87 -16.25 -10.64 -9.50
CA PRO A 87 -16.30 -12.07 -9.17
C PRO A 87 -15.61 -13.00 -10.19
N THR A 88 -14.66 -12.52 -10.97
CA THR A 88 -13.90 -13.37 -11.89
C THR A 88 -12.59 -13.80 -11.23
N SER A 89 -12.70 -14.83 -10.40
CA SER A 89 -11.62 -15.61 -9.78
C SER A 89 -10.79 -16.43 -10.79
N THR A 90 -10.56 -15.89 -11.98
CA THR A 90 -9.58 -16.45 -12.92
C THR A 90 -8.44 -15.46 -13.07
N PRO A 91 -7.27 -15.69 -12.45
CA PRO A 91 -6.08 -14.96 -12.86
C PRO A 91 -5.91 -15.22 -14.37
N PRO A 92 -5.85 -14.18 -15.23
CA PRO A 92 -5.47 -14.41 -16.61
C PRO A 92 -4.11 -15.12 -16.61
N PRO A 93 -3.92 -16.14 -17.47
CA PRO A 93 -2.72 -16.97 -17.46
C PRO A 93 -1.50 -16.05 -17.47
N ALA A 94 -0.58 -16.28 -16.53
CA ALA A 94 0.63 -15.50 -16.33
C ALA A 94 1.17 -15.07 -17.69
N GLN A 95 0.94 -13.79 -18.05
CA GLN A 95 1.35 -13.29 -19.35
C GLN A 95 2.86 -13.15 -19.28
N LYS A 96 3.56 -14.26 -19.54
CA LYS A 96 4.89 -14.22 -20.10
C LYS A 96 4.79 -13.31 -21.31
N ARG A 97 5.38 -12.11 -21.24
CA ARG A 97 5.98 -11.33 -22.35
C ARG A 97 6.10 -9.85 -21.95
N PRO A 98 6.98 -9.07 -22.61
CA PRO A 98 8.41 -9.26 -22.77
C PRO A 98 9.15 -7.99 -22.32
N HIS A 99 10.45 -8.07 -22.06
CA HIS A 99 11.28 -6.87 -22.02
C HIS A 99 11.21 -6.15 -23.37
N LEU A 100 10.76 -4.88 -23.40
CA LEU A 100 11.14 -3.94 -24.47
C LEU A 100 11.09 -2.48 -23.97
N HIS A 101 12.24 -1.82 -24.13
CA HIS A 101 12.60 -0.41 -23.83
C HIS A 101 12.01 0.53 -24.92
N PRO A 102 11.88 1.86 -24.72
CA PRO A 102 13.05 2.74 -24.82
C PRO A 102 13.08 3.96 -23.86
N GLN A 103 14.29 4.52 -23.79
CA GLN A 103 14.75 5.63 -22.97
C GLN A 103 13.96 6.92 -23.17
N HIS A 104 13.41 7.48 -22.08
CA HIS A 104 13.35 8.93 -21.91
C HIS A 104 14.23 9.32 -20.72
N ARG A 105 15.50 9.62 -21.04
CA ARG A 105 16.45 10.23 -20.11
C ARG A 105 16.02 11.67 -19.84
N HIS A 106 15.34 11.91 -18.74
CA HIS A 106 15.25 13.26 -18.18
C HIS A 106 16.56 13.59 -17.44
N PRO A 107 17.23 14.73 -17.72
CA PRO A 107 18.57 14.99 -17.20
C PRO A 107 18.68 15.29 -15.69
N ARG A 108 17.60 15.24 -14.89
CA ARG A 108 17.64 15.78 -13.51
C ARG A 108 16.93 14.98 -12.40
N CYS A 109 16.50 13.75 -12.63
CA CYS A 109 15.97 12.89 -11.56
C CYS A 109 16.57 11.48 -11.62
N LYS A 110 17.83 11.35 -11.20
CA LYS A 110 18.44 10.08 -10.78
C LYS A 110 18.76 10.14 -9.29
N ARG A 111 17.75 10.15 -8.43
CA ARG A 111 17.96 9.92 -6.99
C ARG A 111 16.98 8.85 -6.52
N SER A 112 17.54 7.64 -6.39
CA SER A 112 17.06 6.46 -5.66
C SER A 112 15.57 6.10 -5.78
N LEU A 113 15.13 5.77 -6.99
CA LEU A 113 14.01 4.85 -7.18
C LEU A 113 14.59 3.44 -7.21
N GLN A 114 14.83 2.88 -6.03
CA GLN A 114 15.27 1.51 -5.92
C GLN A 114 14.06 0.60 -5.71
N ARG A 115 14.06 -0.53 -6.43
CA ARG A 115 13.29 -1.68 -5.95
C ARG A 115 13.89 -2.07 -4.61
N PRO A 116 13.09 -2.49 -3.62
CA PRO A 116 13.66 -3.20 -2.48
C PRO A 116 14.60 -4.29 -3.01
N PRO A 117 15.79 -4.47 -2.42
CA PRO A 117 16.72 -5.50 -2.89
C PRO A 117 15.98 -6.85 -2.93
N PRO A 118 16.26 -7.71 -3.92
CA PRO A 118 15.77 -9.08 -3.88
C PRO A 118 16.13 -9.70 -2.53
N PRO A 119 15.27 -10.55 -1.95
CA PRO A 119 15.44 -11.03 -0.59
C PRO A 119 16.86 -11.55 -0.37
N HIS A 120 17.59 -10.90 0.54
CA HIS A 120 18.92 -11.36 0.93
C HIS A 120 18.82 -12.77 1.52
N PRO A 121 19.80 -13.66 1.29
CA PRO A 121 19.77 -15.06 1.74
C PRO A 121 19.66 -15.24 3.27
N HIS A 122 19.82 -14.17 4.06
CA HIS A 122 19.67 -14.15 5.52
C HIS A 122 18.39 -13.47 6.00
N SER A 123 17.57 -12.94 5.10
CA SER A 123 16.20 -12.57 5.44
C SER A 123 15.39 -13.86 5.51
N GLN A 124 14.86 -14.21 6.68
CA GLN A 124 13.93 -15.33 6.86
C GLN A 124 12.58 -15.03 6.20
N PHE A 125 12.56 -14.70 4.91
CA PHE A 125 11.42 -15.01 4.07
C PHE A 125 11.50 -16.51 3.81
N PRO A 126 10.39 -17.26 3.95
CA PRO A 126 10.40 -18.64 3.52
C PRO A 126 10.85 -18.66 2.05
N LYS A 127 11.67 -19.63 1.65
CA LYS A 127 12.17 -19.80 0.26
C LYS A 127 11.03 -19.88 -0.79
N THR A 128 9.78 -19.94 -0.31
CA THR A 128 8.52 -20.01 -1.03
C THR A 128 7.74 -18.70 -1.06
N TYR A 129 8.29 -17.56 -0.59
CA TYR A 129 7.58 -16.28 -0.68
C TYR A 129 7.24 -15.94 -2.13
N GLN A 130 5.96 -15.71 -2.38
CA GLN A 130 5.43 -15.22 -3.65
C GLN A 130 4.50 -14.06 -3.33
N SER A 131 4.64 -12.97 -4.08
CA SER A 131 3.68 -11.88 -4.07
C SER A 131 2.33 -12.33 -4.62
N ALA A 132 1.32 -11.48 -4.50
CA ALA A 132 0.06 -11.62 -5.22
C ALA A 132 0.24 -11.65 -6.77
N SER A 133 1.38 -11.20 -7.27
CA SER A 133 1.79 -11.28 -8.68
C SER A 133 2.58 -12.54 -9.03
N TYR A 134 2.78 -13.47 -8.09
CA TYR A 134 3.62 -14.66 -8.25
C TYR A 134 5.08 -14.35 -8.62
N ASN A 135 5.59 -13.22 -8.13
CA ASN A 135 7.01 -12.84 -8.24
C ASN A 135 7.66 -12.82 -6.84
N GLN A 136 8.95 -12.50 -6.77
CA GLN A 136 9.72 -12.41 -5.51
C GLN A 136 9.79 -10.97 -4.95
N GLU A 137 8.96 -10.06 -5.45
CA GLU A 137 8.87 -8.68 -4.95
C GLU A 137 7.91 -8.61 -3.75
N ILE A 138 8.06 -7.60 -2.91
CA ILE A 138 7.19 -7.40 -1.75
C ILE A 138 5.94 -6.56 -2.09
N ASP A 139 4.81 -6.90 -1.49
CA ASP A 139 3.50 -6.31 -1.74
C ASP A 139 3.24 -5.11 -0.81
N VAL A 140 3.85 -3.97 -1.15
CA VAL A 140 3.88 -2.81 -0.26
C VAL A 140 2.62 -1.95 -0.31
N HIS A 141 2.24 -1.42 0.84
CA HIS A 141 1.11 -0.50 1.04
C HIS A 141 1.54 0.82 1.66
N ALA A 142 2.03 0.78 2.90
CA ALA A 142 2.31 1.96 3.70
C ALA A 142 3.76 2.01 4.20
N ILE A 143 4.23 3.19 4.57
CA ILE A 143 5.60 3.42 5.05
C ILE A 143 5.66 4.41 6.22
N SER A 144 6.42 4.04 7.25
CA SER A 144 6.76 4.96 8.35
C SER A 144 8.27 5.12 8.45
N LEU A 145 8.72 6.36 8.68
CA LEU A 145 10.12 6.72 8.85
C LEU A 145 10.38 7.10 10.31
N TYR A 146 11.32 6.39 10.95
CA TYR A 146 11.83 6.71 12.27
C TYR A 146 13.32 7.06 12.18
N VAL A 147 13.70 8.18 12.80
CA VAL A 147 15.10 8.59 12.92
C VAL A 147 15.51 8.40 14.39
N PRO A 148 16.38 7.43 14.70
CA PRO A 148 16.86 7.22 16.05
C PRO A 148 17.52 8.50 16.61
N PRO A 149 17.23 8.89 17.86
CA PRO A 149 17.86 10.05 18.48
C PRO A 149 19.36 9.76 18.73
N LYS A 150 20.23 10.47 17.99
CA LYS A 150 21.67 10.72 18.20
C LYS A 150 22.52 9.57 18.79
N GLY A 151 23.40 8.95 17.99
CA GLY A 151 24.42 8.04 18.50
C GLY A 151 25.38 7.46 17.45
N ASP A 152 24.87 7.09 16.28
CA ASP A 152 25.68 6.41 15.27
C ASP A 152 25.89 7.33 14.06
N GLU A 153 27.11 7.84 13.92
CA GLU A 153 27.66 8.20 12.61
C GLU A 153 28.02 6.88 11.92
N PRO A 154 27.41 6.54 10.77
CA PRO A 154 26.51 7.34 9.95
C PRO A 154 25.03 7.26 10.37
N VAL A 155 24.28 8.38 10.25
CA VAL A 155 22.85 8.44 10.59
C VAL A 155 22.07 7.32 9.88
N LYS A 156 21.50 6.42 10.66
CA LYS A 156 20.62 5.35 10.19
C LYS A 156 19.16 5.81 10.23
N LEU A 157 18.45 5.63 9.13
CA LEU A 157 17.00 5.78 9.04
C LEU A 157 16.38 4.41 9.22
N ARG A 158 15.32 4.30 10.01
CA ARG A 158 14.53 3.07 10.12
C ARG A 158 13.25 3.25 9.33
N LEU A 159 13.07 2.42 8.31
CA LEU A 159 11.87 2.38 7.50
C LEU A 159 11.05 1.17 7.91
N MET A 160 9.76 1.37 8.15
CA MET A 160 8.82 0.32 8.50
C MET A 160 7.78 0.27 7.41
N ILE A 161 7.75 -0.83 6.66
CA ILE A 161 6.96 -0.96 5.44
C ILE A 161 5.91 -2.05 5.64
N ASN A 162 4.66 -1.74 5.33
CA ASN A 162 3.59 -2.73 5.37
C ASN A 162 3.59 -3.56 4.09
N ASN A 163 3.78 -4.87 4.27
CA ASN A 163 3.81 -5.89 3.24
C ASN A 163 2.58 -6.80 3.39
N HIS A 164 1.68 -6.79 2.42
CA HIS A 164 0.51 -7.66 2.39
C HIS A 164 0.83 -8.96 1.66
N ARG A 165 1.17 -10.00 2.41
CA ARG A 165 1.44 -11.31 1.82
C ARG A 165 0.13 -11.98 1.40
N PRO A 166 0.17 -12.84 0.37
CA PRO A 166 -0.95 -13.74 0.11
C PRO A 166 -1.23 -14.59 1.36
N PRO A 167 -2.52 -14.82 1.69
CA PRO A 167 -2.85 -15.62 2.86
C PRO A 167 -2.34 -17.06 2.68
N ILE A 168 -1.56 -17.55 3.65
CA ILE A 168 -0.99 -18.90 3.63
C ILE A 168 -1.99 -19.84 4.31
N PHE A 169 -2.69 -20.67 3.53
CA PHE A 169 -3.53 -21.74 4.08
C PHE A 169 -3.09 -23.12 3.60
N ILE A 170 -3.15 -24.08 4.52
CA ILE A 170 -2.76 -25.49 4.36
C ILE A 170 -3.69 -26.22 3.35
N ASP A 171 -4.88 -25.68 3.10
CA ASP A 171 -5.95 -26.34 2.33
C ASP A 171 -6.17 -25.76 0.92
N GLY A 172 -5.31 -24.84 0.48
CA GLY A 172 -5.23 -24.42 -0.92
C GLY A 172 -6.18 -23.31 -1.39
N ASP A 173 -7.20 -22.91 -0.60
CA ASP A 173 -8.12 -21.84 -0.98
C ASP A 173 -7.82 -20.53 -0.23
N GLY A 174 -6.90 -19.75 -0.80
CA GLY A 174 -6.46 -18.44 -0.32
C GLY A 174 -7.42 -17.29 -0.65
N ASP A 175 -8.69 -17.39 -0.23
CA ASP A 175 -9.68 -16.34 -0.50
C ASP A 175 -9.47 -15.11 0.40
N VAL A 176 -8.83 -14.09 -0.17
CA VAL A 176 -8.59 -12.79 0.46
C VAL A 176 -9.90 -12.08 0.85
N ALA A 177 -11.01 -12.34 0.14
CA ALA A 177 -12.30 -11.76 0.47
C ALA A 177 -12.89 -12.30 1.79
N LYS A 178 -12.52 -13.53 2.15
CA LYS A 178 -13.00 -14.20 3.37
C LYS A 178 -12.10 -13.93 4.57
N TYR A 179 -10.78 -13.90 4.37
CA TYR A 179 -9.81 -13.87 5.47
C TYR A 179 -9.05 -12.54 5.61
N GLY A 180 -9.14 -11.66 4.63
CA GLY A 180 -8.37 -10.42 4.60
C GLY A 180 -6.90 -10.65 4.19
N ALA A 181 -6.11 -9.58 4.27
CA ALA A 181 -4.69 -9.60 3.90
C ALA A 181 -3.81 -10.13 5.06
N ASP A 182 -2.80 -10.97 4.77
CA ASP A 182 -1.73 -11.30 5.73
C ASP A 182 -0.73 -10.14 5.81
N SER A 183 -1.05 -9.15 6.62
CA SER A 183 -0.24 -7.94 6.77
C SER A 183 0.95 -8.17 7.70
N ARG A 184 2.13 -7.79 7.23
CA ARG A 184 3.36 -7.80 8.02
C ARG A 184 4.06 -6.46 7.94
N ILE A 185 4.79 -6.12 8.99
CA ILE A 185 5.62 -4.92 9.02
C ILE A 185 7.06 -5.37 8.78
N GLU A 186 7.61 -5.02 7.63
CA GLU A 186 9.00 -5.25 7.30
C GLU A 186 9.84 -4.05 7.75
N VAL A 187 10.78 -4.28 8.65
CA VAL A 187 11.66 -3.23 9.20
C VAL A 187 12.98 -3.26 8.45
N PHE A 188 13.34 -2.11 7.88
CA PHE A 188 14.60 -1.88 7.19
C PHE A 188 15.39 -0.77 7.85
N GLU A 189 16.71 -0.86 7.76
CA GLU A 189 17.63 0.22 8.06
C GLU A 189 18.26 0.75 6.77
N LEU A 190 18.33 2.08 6.66
CA LEU A 190 18.95 2.78 5.55
C LEU A 190 19.98 3.75 6.11
N ARG A 191 21.25 3.55 5.76
CA ARG A 191 22.27 4.56 6.02
C ARG A 191 21.97 5.82 5.19
N ARG A 192 21.89 7.00 5.81
CA ARG A 192 21.65 8.26 5.07
C ARG A 192 22.71 8.46 3.99
N GLY A 193 22.25 8.78 2.77
CA GLY A 193 23.12 8.90 1.60
C GLY A 193 23.32 7.57 0.85
N SER A 194 23.20 6.43 1.54
CA SER A 194 23.21 5.11 0.91
C SER A 194 22.02 4.92 0.00
N GLU A 195 22.16 3.93 -0.85
CA GLU A 195 21.18 3.47 -1.80
C GLU A 195 20.59 2.12 -1.36
N GLU A 196 21.28 1.37 -0.52
CA GLU A 196 20.88 0.02 -0.07
C GLU A 196 20.05 0.02 1.21
N LEU A 197 19.01 -0.81 1.23
CA LEU A 197 18.18 -1.10 2.39
C LEU A 197 18.63 -2.41 3.05
N GLU A 198 18.95 -2.35 4.34
CA GLU A 198 19.27 -3.51 5.15
C GLU A 198 18.02 -4.04 5.85
N PHE A 199 17.65 -5.29 5.59
CA PHE A 199 16.54 -5.91 6.30
C PHE A 199 16.92 -6.20 7.76
N VAL A 200 16.10 -5.75 8.70
CA VAL A 200 16.30 -5.99 10.13
C VAL A 200 15.42 -7.16 10.61
N ARG A 201 14.11 -7.06 10.40
CA ARG A 201 13.14 -8.05 10.90
C ARG A 201 11.75 -7.85 10.30
N THR A 202 10.93 -8.90 10.40
CA THR A 202 9.48 -8.85 10.16
C THR A 202 8.75 -8.82 11.50
N ILE A 203 7.77 -7.94 11.66
CA ILE A 203 6.82 -7.91 12.79
C ILE A 203 5.47 -8.40 12.28
N TRP A 204 4.86 -9.34 13.00
CA TRP A 204 3.55 -9.89 12.69
C TRP A 204 2.82 -10.25 13.97
N SER A 205 1.53 -9.95 14.03
CA SER A 205 0.64 -10.39 15.10
C SER A 205 -0.78 -10.48 14.55
N PRO A 206 -1.45 -11.64 14.66
CA PRO A 206 -2.83 -11.81 14.18
C PRO A 206 -3.84 -11.01 15.02
N GLU A 207 -3.45 -10.53 16.20
CA GLU A 207 -4.31 -9.77 17.11
C GLU A 207 -4.15 -8.26 16.96
N VAL A 208 -3.01 -7.79 16.44
CA VAL A 208 -2.63 -6.36 16.44
C VAL A 208 -2.37 -5.82 15.04
N VAL A 209 -1.89 -6.64 14.10
CA VAL A 209 -1.45 -6.20 12.77
C VAL A 209 -2.43 -6.70 11.72
N PHE A 210 -3.47 -5.92 11.45
CA PHE A 210 -4.50 -6.27 10.45
C PHE A 210 -4.22 -5.69 9.07
N THR A 211 -4.22 -4.37 8.91
CA THR A 211 -3.89 -3.63 7.68
C THR A 211 -3.47 -2.19 8.03
N PRO A 212 -2.37 -1.98 8.78
CA PRO A 212 -2.01 -0.63 9.19
C PRO A 212 -1.73 0.27 7.98
N ASN A 213 -2.12 1.54 8.05
CA ASN A 213 -1.73 2.57 7.07
C ASN A 213 -0.62 3.49 7.63
N ASN A 214 -0.49 3.62 8.95
CA ASN A 214 0.59 4.39 9.55
C ASN A 214 0.98 3.73 10.87
N LEU A 215 2.28 3.48 11.04
CA LEU A 215 2.85 2.94 12.26
C LEU A 215 3.33 4.13 13.08
N TRP A 216 2.40 4.78 13.78
CA TRP A 216 2.78 5.76 14.79
C TRP A 216 3.44 5.01 15.94
N ILE A 217 4.74 5.26 16.15
CA ILE A 217 5.51 4.79 17.31
C ILE A 217 5.92 6.02 18.10
#